data_AF-A0A8T1Y068-F1
#
_entry.id   AF-A0A8T1Y068-F1
#
_cell.length_a   1.000
_cell.length_b   1.000
_cell.length_c   1.000
_cell.angle_alpha   90.00
_cell.angle_beta   90.00
_cell.angle_gamma   90.00
#
_symmetry.space_group_name_H-M   'P 1'
#
loop_
_entity.id
_entity.type
_entity.pdbx_description
1 polymer ?
#
loop_
_entity_poly.entity_id
_entity_poly.type
_entity_poly.pdbx_seq_one_letter_code
_entity_poly.pdbx_strand_id
1 'polypeptide(L)'
;MCTVTKSYGPFPDRSICKAAKVEYLRTEAKLVSVVAAATRAGQKMRVVTRYSHSFLKLVCNDGKDGILISTKFLNHVVKINPEAKTLTVESGVTLRQLIEVAAKFELALPYAESTRTQTCF
;
A
#
# COMPACT_ATOMS: atom_id res chain seq x y z
N MET A 1 -8.04 -10.50 -14.94
CA MET A 1 -8.89 -9.39 -14.47
C MET A 1 -9.10 -9.54 -12.97
N CYS A 2 -8.99 -8.45 -12.20
CA CYS A 2 -9.16 -8.43 -10.75
C CYS A 2 -10.16 -7.35 -10.34
N THR A 3 -10.92 -7.60 -9.27
CA THR A 3 -11.84 -6.64 -8.66
C THR A 3 -11.24 -6.11 -7.37
N VAL A 4 -11.32 -4.80 -7.15
CA VAL A 4 -10.86 -4.16 -5.92
C VAL A 4 -12.02 -3.94 -4.96
N THR A 5 -11.83 -4.36 -3.72
CA THR A 5 -12.70 -4.07 -2.59
C THR A 5 -11.89 -3.42 -1.47
N LYS A 6 -12.52 -2.53 -0.69
CA LYS A 6 -11.92 -2.01 0.56
C LYS A 6 -12.19 -2.99 1.70
N SER A 7 -11.42 -2.93 2.79
CA SER A 7 -11.68 -3.73 4.00
C SER A 7 -13.11 -3.61 4.54
N TYR A 8 -13.80 -2.50 4.26
CA TYR A 8 -15.20 -2.28 4.66
C TYR A 8 -16.23 -2.73 3.60
N GLY A 9 -15.88 -3.67 2.72
CA GLY A 9 -16.77 -4.16 1.65
C GLY A 9 -16.83 -3.22 0.43
N PRO A 10 -17.91 -3.28 -0.37
CA PRO A 10 -18.04 -2.48 -1.59
C PRO A 10 -17.92 -0.96 -1.36
N PHE A 11 -17.60 -0.22 -2.42
CA PHE A 11 -17.66 1.24 -2.40
C PHE A 11 -19.10 1.71 -2.12
N PRO A 12 -19.31 2.89 -1.49
CA PRO A 12 -20.64 3.38 -1.10
C PRO A 12 -21.64 3.45 -2.26
N ASP A 13 -21.16 3.79 -3.45
CA ASP A 13 -21.96 3.85 -4.68
C ASP A 13 -22.03 2.51 -5.43
N ARG A 14 -21.58 1.44 -4.78
CA ARG A 14 -21.58 0.04 -5.27
C ARG A 14 -20.83 -0.18 -6.57
N SER A 15 -20.05 0.78 -7.04
CA SER A 15 -19.28 0.59 -8.26
C SER A 15 -18.19 -0.46 -8.05
N ILE A 16 -17.86 -1.17 -9.12
CA ILE A 16 -16.81 -2.19 -9.12
C ILE A 16 -15.58 -1.61 -9.81
N CYS A 17 -14.50 -1.45 -9.06
CA CYS A 17 -13.22 -1.08 -9.64
C CYS A 17 -12.49 -2.32 -10.15
N LYS A 18 -12.10 -2.27 -11.42
CA LYS A 18 -11.43 -3.37 -12.11
C LYS A 18 -10.00 -2.97 -12.46
N ALA A 19 -9.13 -3.96 -12.46
CA ALA A 19 -7.78 -3.84 -12.98
C ALA A 19 -7.45 -5.05 -13.86
N ALA A 20 -6.56 -4.85 -14.83
CA ALA A 20 -6.10 -5.92 -15.70
C ALA A 20 -5.39 -7.00 -14.87
N LYS A 21 -4.46 -6.55 -14.01
CA LYS A 21 -3.64 -7.38 -13.14
C LYS A 21 -3.17 -6.62 -11.89
N VAL A 22 -2.65 -7.38 -10.94
CA VAL A 22 -2.00 -6.88 -9.72
C VAL A 22 -0.58 -7.42 -9.67
N GLU A 23 0.39 -6.54 -9.44
CA GLU A 23 1.80 -6.90 -9.24
C GLU A 23 2.12 -6.91 -7.75
N TYR A 24 2.53 -8.07 -7.24
CA TYR A 24 2.94 -8.24 -5.85
C TYR A 24 4.46 -8.18 -5.76
N LEU A 25 4.95 -7.11 -5.14
CA LEU A 25 6.36 -6.79 -5.11
C LEU A 25 6.94 -7.05 -3.73
N ARG A 26 8.21 -7.48 -3.70
CA ARG A 26 8.97 -7.74 -2.47
C ARG A 26 10.25 -6.92 -2.37
N THR A 27 10.61 -6.23 -3.44
CA THR A 27 11.84 -5.44 -3.54
C THR A 27 11.61 -4.19 -4.37
N GLU A 28 12.37 -3.13 -4.08
CA GLU A 28 12.34 -1.88 -4.83
C GLU A 28 12.80 -2.06 -6.29
N ALA A 29 13.82 -2.90 -6.55
CA ALA A 29 14.28 -3.15 -7.92
C ALA A 29 13.15 -3.72 -8.81
N LYS A 30 12.30 -4.60 -8.25
CA LYS A 30 11.15 -5.15 -8.98
C LYS A 30 10.06 -4.10 -9.16
N LEU A 31 9.86 -3.20 -8.19
CA LEU A 31 8.97 -2.05 -8.32
C LEU A 31 9.39 -1.16 -9.49
N VAL A 32 10.65 -0.75 -9.54
CA VAL A 32 11.20 0.09 -10.62
C VAL A 32 11.02 -0.58 -11.98
N SER A 33 11.31 -1.88 -12.07
CA SER A 33 11.16 -2.65 -13.30
C SER A 33 9.71 -2.70 -13.80
N VAL A 34 8.74 -2.92 -12.89
CA VAL A 34 7.31 -2.95 -13.22
C VAL A 34 6.82 -1.57 -13.65
N VAL A 35 7.21 -0.50 -12.93
CA VAL A 35 6.84 0.87 -13.26
C VAL A 35 7.40 1.25 -14.64
N ALA A 36 8.65 0.91 -14.93
CA ALA A 36 9.26 1.18 -16.24
C ALA A 36 8.56 0.41 -17.37
N ALA A 37 8.19 -0.85 -17.16
CA ALA A 37 7.46 -1.65 -18.14
C ALA A 37 6.06 -1.09 -18.41
N ALA A 38 5.31 -0.78 -17.35
CA ALA A 38 3.96 -0.22 -17.45
C ALA A 38 3.96 1.18 -18.09
N THR A 39 4.95 2.01 -17.79
CA THR A 39 5.14 3.33 -18.41
C THR A 39 5.37 3.19 -19.92
N ARG A 40 6.28 2.29 -20.34
CA ARG A 40 6.52 2.02 -21.77
C ARG A 40 5.27 1.50 -22.48
N ALA A 41 4.42 0.76 -21.77
CA ALA A 41 3.16 0.25 -22.29
C ALA A 41 1.99 1.25 -22.21
N GLY A 42 2.19 2.47 -21.70
CA GLY A 42 1.13 3.47 -21.52
C GLY A 42 0.04 3.05 -20.53
N GLN A 43 0.34 2.11 -19.62
CA GLN A 43 -0.63 1.57 -18.67
C GLN A 43 -0.77 2.49 -17.45
N LYS A 44 -2.01 2.84 -17.10
CA LYS A 44 -2.31 3.51 -15.83
C LYS A 44 -1.97 2.59 -14.65
N MET A 45 -1.39 3.17 -13.60
CA MET A 45 -0.96 2.45 -12.40
C MET A 45 -1.57 3.10 -11.16
N ARG A 46 -2.02 2.28 -10.21
CA ARG A 46 -2.39 2.70 -8.85
C ARG A 46 -1.74 1.80 -7.81
N VAL A 47 -1.42 2.38 -6.66
CA VAL A 47 -0.86 1.64 -5.55
C VAL A 47 -1.99 1.12 -4.66
N VAL A 48 -1.86 -0.14 -4.24
CA VAL A 48 -2.77 -0.77 -3.28
C VAL A 48 -2.02 -1.25 -2.06
N THR A 49 -2.53 -0.87 -0.90
CA THR A 49 -2.08 -1.45 0.37
C THR A 49 -2.86 -2.72 0.66
N ARG A 50 -2.38 -3.52 1.62
CA ARG A 50 -3.03 -4.75 2.08
C ARG A 50 -4.51 -4.57 2.45
N TYR A 51 -4.88 -3.39 2.95
CA TYR A 51 -6.21 -3.16 3.53
C TYR A 51 -7.08 -2.18 2.73
N SER A 52 -6.48 -1.30 1.91
CA SER A 52 -7.23 -0.38 1.05
C SER A 52 -8.40 0.33 1.78
N HIS A 53 -8.14 0.88 2.97
CA HIS A 53 -9.15 1.48 3.86
C HIS A 53 -9.75 2.81 3.35
N SER A 54 -9.38 3.27 2.15
CA SER A 54 -9.89 4.52 1.60
C SER A 54 -11.37 4.42 1.23
N PHE A 55 -12.14 5.42 1.67
CA PHE A 55 -13.53 5.59 1.26
C PHE A 55 -13.63 6.03 -0.21
N LEU A 56 -12.68 6.85 -0.65
CA LEU A 56 -12.57 7.31 -2.03
C LEU A 56 -11.96 6.23 -2.93
N LYS A 57 -12.41 6.22 -4.18
CA LYS A 57 -11.97 5.33 -5.26
C LYS A 57 -10.61 5.69 -5.86
N LEU A 58 -9.66 6.14 -5.05
CA LEU A 58 -8.33 6.55 -5.51
C LEU A 58 -7.54 5.38 -6.14
N VAL A 59 -7.89 4.16 -5.73
CA VAL A 59 -7.33 2.91 -6.27
C VAL A 59 -7.81 2.57 -7.67
N CYS A 60 -8.92 3.18 -8.11
CA CYS A 60 -9.56 2.82 -9.35
C CYS A 60 -8.82 3.47 -10.53
N ASN A 61 -8.57 2.67 -11.56
CA ASN A 61 -8.07 3.17 -12.83
C ASN A 61 -9.26 3.58 -13.71
N ASP A 62 -9.12 4.65 -14.49
CA ASP A 62 -10.11 4.96 -15.54
C ASP A 62 -9.85 4.04 -16.73
N GLY A 63 -10.38 2.81 -16.65
CA GLY A 63 -10.26 1.78 -17.68
C GLY A 63 -9.94 0.39 -17.14
N LYS A 64 -10.12 -0.64 -17.99
CA LYS A 64 -9.88 -2.05 -17.63
C LYS A 64 -8.40 -2.47 -17.73
N ASP A 65 -7.59 -1.68 -18.43
CA ASP A 65 -6.21 -2.04 -18.80
C ASP A 65 -5.15 -1.57 -17.79
N GLY A 66 -5.57 -0.79 -16.80
CA GLY A 66 -4.69 -0.32 -15.74
C GLY A 66 -4.26 -1.46 -14.80
N ILE A 67 -3.07 -1.32 -14.25
CA ILE A 67 -2.48 -2.28 -13.31
C ILE A 67 -2.53 -1.73 -11.88
N LEU A 68 -2.49 -2.63 -10.92
CA LEU A 68 -2.33 -2.29 -9.50
C LEU A 68 -0.98 -2.78 -9.00
N ILE A 69 -0.33 -1.94 -8.20
CA ILE A 69 0.94 -2.25 -7.56
C ILE A 69 0.68 -2.48 -6.08
N SER A 70 0.85 -3.71 -5.61
CA SER A 70 0.60 -4.06 -4.21
C SER A 70 1.85 -3.89 -3.36
N THR A 71 1.72 -3.11 -2.29
CA THR A 71 2.76 -2.95 -1.25
C THR A 71 2.66 -4.00 -0.15
N LYS A 72 1.81 -5.02 -0.30
CA LYS A 72 1.54 -6.06 0.71
C LYS A 72 2.81 -6.72 1.27
N PHE A 73 3.85 -6.88 0.45
CA PHE A 73 5.13 -7.49 0.86
C PHE A 73 6.31 -6.50 0.84
N LEU A 74 6.05 -5.22 0.61
CA LEU A 74 7.01 -4.12 0.82
C LEU A 74 6.76 -3.53 2.20
N ASN A 75 6.94 -4.34 3.25
CA ASN A 75 6.53 -4.03 4.62
C ASN A 75 7.66 -4.24 5.64
N HIS A 76 8.90 -3.93 5.26
CA HIS A 76 10.07 -4.04 6.12
C HIS A 76 10.54 -2.67 6.65
N VAL A 77 11.29 -2.72 7.75
CA VAL A 77 12.06 -1.58 8.25
C VAL A 77 13.42 -1.59 7.56
N VAL A 78 13.75 -0.49 6.88
CA VAL A 78 14.97 -0.36 6.06
C VAL A 78 16.12 0.19 6.89
N LYS A 79 15.84 1.18 7.74
CA LYS A 79 16.87 1.84 8.57
C LYS A 79 16.27 2.40 9.85
N ILE A 80 17.04 2.35 10.93
CA ILE A 80 16.70 2.95 12.22
C ILE A 80 17.87 3.83 12.64
N ASN A 81 17.59 5.09 12.99
CA ASN A 81 18.57 6.03 13.53
C ASN A 81 17.99 6.68 14.80
N PRO A 82 18.30 6.15 15.99
CA PRO A 82 17.80 6.65 17.26
C PRO A 82 18.29 8.07 17.59
N GLU A 83 19.54 8.41 17.26
CA GLU A 83 20.09 9.75 17.51
C GLU A 83 19.32 10.82 16.75
N ALA A 84 19.05 10.57 15.47
CA ALA A 84 18.23 11.45 14.64
C ALA A 84 16.72 11.28 14.87
N LYS A 85 16.30 10.32 15.71
CA LYS A 85 14.89 9.95 15.94
C LYS A 85 14.13 9.63 14.65
N THR A 86 14.78 8.95 13.71
CA THR A 86 14.18 8.60 12.41
C THR A 86 14.11 7.10 12.17
N LEU A 87 13.01 6.66 11.56
CA LEU A 87 12.85 5.32 11.01
C LEU A 87 12.54 5.42 9.52
N THR A 88 13.29 4.69 8.70
CA THR A 88 12.99 4.50 7.28
C THR A 88 12.31 3.15 7.11
N VAL A 89 11.09 3.17 6.59
CA VAL A 89 10.26 1.98 6.41
C VAL A 89 9.74 1.90 4.98
N GLU A 90 9.47 0.70 4.52
CA GLU A 90 8.78 0.51 3.25
C GLU A 90 7.30 0.91 3.35
N SER A 91 6.75 1.38 2.22
CA SER A 91 5.39 1.93 2.13
C SER A 91 4.24 1.00 2.54
N GLY A 92 4.47 -0.32 2.65
CA GLY A 92 3.51 -1.30 3.10
C GLY A 92 3.54 -1.60 4.60
N VAL A 93 4.46 -0.99 5.38
CA VAL A 93 4.48 -1.10 6.84
C VAL A 93 3.21 -0.50 7.43
N THR A 94 2.54 -1.25 8.31
CA THR A 94 1.36 -0.73 9.01
C THR A 94 1.76 0.22 10.12
N LEU A 95 0.91 1.20 10.42
CA LEU A 95 1.15 2.14 11.51
C LEU A 95 1.37 1.42 12.86
N ARG A 96 0.63 0.33 13.10
CA ARG A 96 0.82 -0.52 14.28
C ARG A 96 2.24 -1.10 14.35
N GLN A 97 2.71 -1.72 13.27
CA GLN A 97 4.08 -2.26 13.20
C GLN A 97 5.13 -1.16 13.38
N LEU A 98 4.91 0.01 12.78
CA LEU A 98 5.80 1.17 12.94
C LEU A 98 5.90 1.60 14.41
N ILE A 99 4.77 1.70 15.12
CA ILE A 99 4.73 2.04 16.55
C ILE A 99 5.43 0.96 17.40
N GLU A 100 5.17 -0.32 17.13
CA GLU A 100 5.81 -1.44 17.83
C GLU A 100 7.33 -1.45 17.64
N VAL A 101 7.82 -1.09 16.46
CA VAL A 101 9.27 -0.95 16.21
C VAL A 101 9.81 0.29 16.91
N ALA A 102 9.17 1.45 16.78
CA ALA A 102 9.60 2.70 17.39
C ALA A 102 9.73 2.60 18.92
N ALA A 103 8.77 1.93 19.57
CA ALA A 103 8.76 1.74 21.02
C ALA A 103 10.00 0.97 21.54
N LYS A 104 10.56 0.05 20.74
CA LYS A 104 11.78 -0.68 21.10
C LYS A 104 13.02 0.21 21.20
N PHE A 105 12.97 1.40 20.61
CA PHE A 105 14.05 2.38 20.59
C PHE A 105 13.67 3.66 21.36
N GLU A 106 12.67 3.57 22.25
CA GLU A 106 12.19 4.71 23.06
C GLU A 106 11.68 5.89 22.21
N LEU A 107 11.21 5.60 20.99
CA LEU A 107 10.61 6.57 20.08
C LEU A 107 9.09 6.40 20.06
N ALA A 108 8.39 7.52 19.85
CA ALA A 108 6.93 7.55 19.74
C ALA A 108 6.49 8.52 18.65
N LEU A 109 5.35 8.22 18.04
CA LEU A 109 4.64 9.15 17.16
C LEU A 109 3.67 9.96 18.02
N PRO A 110 3.74 11.31 18.01
CA PRO A 110 2.86 12.14 18.82
C PRO A 110 1.40 12.08 18.38
N TYR A 111 1.15 11.72 17.11
CA TYR A 111 -0.17 11.56 16.52
C TYR A 111 -0.22 10.30 15.67
N ALA A 112 -1.24 9.48 15.88
CA ALA A 112 -1.50 8.28 15.11
C ALA A 112 -3.01 8.09 14.96
N GLU A 113 -3.45 7.68 13.76
CA GLU A 113 -4.85 7.32 13.51
C GLU A 113 -5.25 6.05 14.28
N SER A 114 -6.44 6.06 14.88
CA SER A 114 -6.97 4.97 15.74
C SER A 114 -7.61 3.81 14.94
N THR A 115 -7.25 3.67 13.67
CA THR A 115 -7.81 2.63 12.79
C THR A 115 -7.21 1.27 13.16
N ARG A 116 -7.94 0.49 13.98
CA ARG A 116 -7.63 -0.95 14.18
C ARG A 116 -7.69 -1.65 12.84
N THR A 117 -6.53 -2.11 12.37
CA THR A 117 -6.37 -2.89 11.15
C THR A 117 -7.28 -4.12 11.16
N GLN A 118 -8.17 -4.21 10.18
CA GLN A 118 -9.00 -5.39 9.93
C GLN A 118 -8.59 -5.99 8.59
N THR A 119 -8.13 -7.23 8.64
CA THR A 119 -7.60 -8.05 7.54
C THR A 119 -8.68 -8.48 6.56
N CYS A 120 -8.39 -8.46 5.26
CA CYS A 120 -9.14 -9.24 4.27
C CYS A 120 -8.23 -10.23 3.54
N PHE A 121 -8.84 -11.37 3.21
CA PHE A 121 -8.40 -12.36 2.22
C PHE A 121 -8.37 -11.76 0.82
#